data_AF-A0A7R9ECC1-F1
#
_entry.id   AF-A0A7R9ECC1-F1
#
_cell.length_a   1.000
_cell.length_b   1.000
_cell.length_c   1.000
_cell.angle_alpha   90.00
_cell.angle_beta   90.00
_cell.angle_gamma   90.00
#
_symmetry.space_group_name_H-M   'P 1'
#
loop_
_entity.id
_entity.type
_entity.pdbx_description
1 polymer ?
#
loop_
_entity_poly.entity_id
_entity_poly.type
_entity_poly.pdbx_seq_one_letter_code
_entity_poly.pdbx_strand_id
1 'polypeptide(L)' 'MKGRSGLESRSGALKNVVLKDDSAAYERWQKTPIPLTMKFYLFNVTNPEEVSLGDSPILQEVGPYVYE' A
#
# COMPACT_ATOMS: atom_id res chain seq x y z
N MET A 1 33.80 -26.53 -13.67
CA MET A 1 33.72 -25.05 -13.61
C MET A 1 32.28 -24.60 -13.87
N LYS A 2 31.40 -24.52 -12.86
CA LYS A 2 29.98 -24.11 -13.04
C LYS A 2 29.45 -23.20 -11.91
N GLY A 3 30.35 -22.52 -11.19
CA GLY A 3 30.02 -21.71 -10.00
C GLY A 3 29.96 -20.18 -10.21
N ARG A 4 30.49 -19.65 -11.31
CA ARG A 4 30.61 -18.19 -11.53
C ARG A 4 29.36 -17.54 -12.16
N SER A 5 28.63 -18.27 -13.00
CA SER A 5 27.45 -17.76 -13.73
C SER A 5 26.28 -17.35 -12.82
N GLY A 6 26.07 -18.08 -11.71
CA GLY A 6 25.01 -17.75 -10.75
C GLY A 6 25.29 -16.49 -9.90
N LEU A 7 26.57 -16.15 -9.68
CA LEU A 7 26.94 -14.95 -8.92
C LEU A 7 26.74 -13.67 -9.74
N GLU A 8 27.03 -13.70 -11.04
CA GLU A 8 26.86 -12.54 -11.93
C GLU A 8 25.39 -12.24 -12.20
N SER A 9 24.56 -13.27 -12.35
CA SER A 9 23.10 -13.13 -12.47
C SER A 9 22.48 -12.48 -11.22
N ARG A 10 22.91 -12.90 -10.02
CA ARG A 10 22.49 -12.27 -8.75
C ARG A 10 23.00 -10.83 -8.63
N SER A 11 24.23 -10.56 -9.06
CA SER A 11 24.78 -9.19 -9.06
C SER A 11 23.99 -8.24 -9.97
N GLY A 12 23.58 -8.70 -11.17
CA GLY A 12 22.74 -7.92 -12.07
C GLY A 12 21.36 -7.60 -11.49
N ALA A 13 20.71 -8.59 -10.87
CA ALA A 13 19.42 -8.39 -10.21
C ALA A 13 19.52 -7.40 -9.02
N LEU A 14 20.58 -7.50 -8.21
CA LEU A 14 20.82 -6.61 -7.08
C LEU A 14 21.07 -5.17 -7.52
N LYS A 15 21.82 -4.95 -8.62
CA LYS A 15 22.03 -3.60 -9.18
C LYS A 15 20.72 -2.93 -9.59
N ASN A 16 19.72 -3.71 -10.01
CA ASN A 16 18.43 -3.21 -10.49
C ASN A 16 17.41 -2.91 -9.38
N VAL A 17 17.73 -3.19 -8.11
CA VAL A 17 16.87 -2.90 -6.95
C VAL A 17 17.48 -1.90 -5.97
N VAL A 18 18.74 -1.50 -6.19
CA VAL A 18 19.40 -0.49 -5.36
C VAL A 18 18.81 0.89 -5.63
N LEU A 19 18.41 1.58 -4.57
CA LEU A 19 18.01 2.98 -4.60
C LEU A 19 19.27 3.83 -4.62
N LYS A 20 19.58 4.34 -5.81
CA LYS A 20 20.67 5.28 -6.07
C LYS A 20 20.12 6.31 -7.05
N ASP A 21 20.60 7.55 -6.93
CA ASP A 21 20.33 8.59 -7.91
C ASP A 21 20.63 8.07 -9.33
N ASP A 22 19.73 8.37 -10.28
CA ASP A 22 19.70 7.90 -11.68
C ASP A 22 19.41 6.41 -11.91
N SER A 23 19.02 5.65 -10.88
CA SER A 23 18.59 4.25 -11.07
C SER A 23 17.11 4.14 -11.46
N ALA A 24 16.78 3.21 -12.35
CA ALA A 24 15.39 2.92 -12.71
C ALA A 24 14.54 2.45 -11.52
N ALA A 25 15.17 1.90 -10.47
CA ALA A 25 14.48 1.57 -9.23
C ALA A 25 14.10 2.83 -8.43
N TYR A 26 14.99 3.82 -8.40
CA TYR A 26 14.75 5.10 -7.76
C TYR A 26 13.67 5.92 -8.48
N GLU A 27 13.68 5.98 -9.82
CA GLU A 27 12.62 6.64 -10.60
C GLU A 27 11.23 6.05 -10.33
N ARG A 28 11.11 4.72 -10.26
CA ARG A 28 9.86 4.03 -9.95
C ARG A 28 9.41 4.22 -8.49
N TRP A 29 10.35 4.37 -7.56
CA TRP A 29 10.04 4.68 -6.16
C TRP A 29 9.55 6.13 -6.02
N GLN A 30 10.18 7.07 -6.73
CA GLN A 30 9.81 8.49 -6.70
C GLN A 30 8.46 8.75 -7.39
N LYS A 31 8.19 8.06 -8.49
CA LYS A 31 6.92 8.14 -9.23
C LYS A 31 6.39 6.75 -9.48
N THR A 32 5.46 6.32 -8.63
CA THR A 32 4.79 5.04 -8.77
C THR A 32 4.14 4.95 -10.15
N PRO A 33 4.44 3.91 -10.95
CA PRO A 33 3.96 3.80 -12.33
C PRO A 33 2.47 3.42 -12.42
N ILE A 34 1.85 3.09 -11.29
CA ILE A 34 0.44 2.77 -11.18
C ILE A 34 -0.28 3.84 -10.36
N PRO A 35 -1.48 4.29 -10.80
CA PRO A 35 -2.31 5.17 -9.99
C PRO A 35 -2.73 4.42 -8.72
N LEU A 36 -2.48 5.03 -7.57
CA LEU A 36 -2.89 4.49 -6.27
C LEU A 36 -4.16 5.21 -5.86
N THR A 37 -5.27 4.48 -5.73
CA THR A 37 -6.51 5.03 -5.21
C THR A 37 -6.74 4.53 -3.80
N MET A 38 -6.82 5.44 -2.84
CA MET A 38 -7.20 5.12 -1.45
C MET A 38 -8.72 5.21 -1.29
N LYS A 39 -9.32 4.18 -0.69
CA LYS A 39 -10.76 4.12 -0.40
C LYS A 39 -10.98 3.97 1.10
N PHE A 40 -11.75 4.88 1.68
CA PHE A 40 -12.14 4.84 3.08
C PHE A 40 -13.60 4.46 3.21
N TYR A 41 -13.88 3.52 4.11
CA TYR A 41 -15.21 3.11 4.53
C TYR A 41 -15.34 3.41 6.01
N LEU A 42 -16.41 4.09 6.40
CA LEU A 42 -16.69 4.44 7.79
C LEU A 42 -17.90 3.65 8.27
N PHE A 43 -17.92 3.26 9.54
CA PHE A 43 -19.10 2.70 10.17
C PHE A 43 -19.84 3.80 10.93
N ASN A 44 -20.96 4.25 10.37
CA ASN A 44 -21.88 5.15 11.03
C ASN A 44 -22.64 4.41 12.14
N VAL A 45 -22.70 4.98 13.34
CA VAL A 45 -23.50 4.43 14.45
C VAL A 45 -24.91 5.00 14.35
N THR A 46 -25.90 4.12 14.18
CA THR A 46 -27.29 4.52 13.94
C THR A 46 -28.14 4.65 15.22
N ASN A 47 -27.65 4.15 16.35
CA ASN A 47 -28.27 4.21 17.68
C ASN A 47 -27.32 4.84 18.73
N PRO A 48 -26.82 6.07 18.52
CA PRO A 48 -25.78 6.65 19.38
C PRO A 48 -26.24 6.91 20.82
N GLU A 49 -27.52 7.22 21.05
CA GLU A 49 -28.05 7.47 22.39
C GLU A 49 -28.06 6.18 23.23
N GLU A 50 -28.50 5.06 22.67
CA GLU A 50 -28.54 3.75 23.33
C GLU A 50 -27.13 3.23 23.63
N VAL A 51 -26.20 3.44 22.70
CA VAL A 51 -24.78 3.14 22.92
C VAL A 51 -24.22 3.92 24.09
N SER A 52 -24.61 5.19 24.24
CA SER A 52 -24.19 6.00 25.40
C SER A 52 -24.71 5.46 26.74
N LEU A 53 -25.79 4.68 26.71
CA LEU A 53 -26.39 4.00 27.86
C LEU A 53 -25.85 2.57 28.07
N GLY A 54 -24.93 2.11 27.21
CA GLY A 54 -24.26 0.81 27.32
C GLY A 54 -24.82 -0.28 26.41
N ASP A 55 -25.76 0.05 25.53
CA ASP A 55 -26.30 -0.91 24.56
C ASP A 55 -25.33 -1.18 23.40
N SER A 56 -25.58 -2.25 22.63
CA SER A 56 -24.72 -2.62 21.50
C SER A 56 -24.90 -1.66 20.31
N PRO A 57 -23.80 -1.24 19.64
CA PRO A 57 -23.89 -0.35 18.49
C PRO A 57 -24.45 -1.05 17.25
N ILE A 58 -25.36 -0.38 16.56
CA ILE A 58 -25.90 -0.74 15.24
C ILE A 58 -25.15 0.08 14.20
N LEU A 59 -24.33 -0.60 13.41
CA LEU A 59 -23.42 0.03 12.45
C LEU A 59 -23.98 -0.02 11.03
N GLN A 60 -23.78 1.07 10.29
CA GLN A 60 -24.01 1.15 8.85
C GLN A 60 -22.71 1.56 8.16
N GLU A 61 -22.25 0.77 7.18
CA GLU A 61 -21.10 1.16 6.36
C GLU A 61 -21.46 2.32 5.43
N VAL A 62 -20.60 3.34 5.39
CA VAL A 62 -20.73 4.53 4.55
C VAL A 62 -19.42 4.77 3.82
N GLY A 63 -19.49 4.85 2.49
CA GLY A 63 -18.34 5.03 1.62
C GLY A 63 -18.56 4.42 0.24
N PRO A 64 -17.51 4.34 -0.60
CA PRO A 64 -16.14 4.81 -0.30
C PRO A 64 -15.98 6.33 -0.42
N TYR A 65 -15.20 6.91 0.49
CA TYR A 65 -14.55 8.21 0.26
C TYR A 65 -13.22 7.97 -0.44
N VAL A 66 -13.05 8.56 -1.62
CA VAL A 66 -11.96 8.22 -2.56
C VAL A 66 -10.95 9.36 -2.65
N TYR A 67 -9.66 9.03 -2.48
CA TYR A 67 -8.53 9.94 -2.64
C TYR A 67 -7.48 9.37 -3.60
N GLU A 68 -6.80 10.26 -4.32
CA GLU A 68 -5.68 9.98 -5.24
C GLU A 68 -4.34 10.41 -4.64
#